data_AF-A0A2X2KFD6-F1
#
_entry.id   AF-A0A2X2KFD6-F1
#
_cell.length_a   1.000
_cell.length_b   1.000
_cell.length_c   1.000
_cell.angle_alpha   90.00
_cell.angle_beta   90.00
_cell.angle_gamma   90.00
#
_symmetry.space_group_name_H-M   'P 1'
#
loop_
_entity.id
_entity.type
_entity.pdbx_description
1 polymer ?
#
loop_
_entity_poly.entity_id
_entity_poly.type
_entity_poly.pdbx_seq_one_letter_code
_entity_poly.pdbx_strand_id
1 'polypeptide(L)'
;MVALLSIAVIFNPESVLSAPKDKYITHPFISGSLEGYFTMDLVAALAFSVVIVNGYKFKGLTDRMKILKYVCFSGLIAAILLGMIYFALAYVGASTAPGNFKDGTDILTYNSLRVFGSFGNLVFGMTVILACLTTCIGLVNACATFTKKHVPKFSYKIFALVFSIIGFLFTTLGLEMILKIAVPLLTLIYPVSIALVLISFANMFSTFRFSWAYRLATVITLIISILQILNSFNLLHGVILKWFMMLPLADIDLAWLVPFMLFAIIGFIIDVFIRRPKQATT
;
A
#
# COMPACT_ATOMS: atom_id res chain seq x y z
N MET A 1 -3.90 -9.84 20.39
CA MET A 1 -5.20 -9.23 20.74
C MET A 1 -6.12 -9.09 19.53
N VAL A 2 -5.72 -8.42 18.44
CA VAL A 2 -6.56 -8.28 17.23
C VAL A 2 -7.07 -9.62 16.71
N ALA A 3 -6.20 -10.63 16.56
CA ALA A 3 -6.62 -11.97 16.15
C ALA A 3 -7.63 -12.61 17.13
N LEU A 4 -7.45 -12.42 18.45
CA LEU A 4 -8.38 -12.93 19.46
C LEU A 4 -9.74 -12.24 19.36
N LEU A 5 -9.74 -10.92 19.16
CA LEU A 5 -10.95 -10.14 18.93
C LEU A 5 -11.70 -10.65 17.71
N SER A 6 -11.00 -10.84 16.59
CA SER A 6 -11.63 -11.33 15.37
C SER A 6 -12.18 -12.74 15.52
N ILE A 7 -11.44 -13.65 16.17
CA ILE A 7 -11.93 -15.01 16.46
C ILE A 7 -13.20 -14.95 17.33
N ALA A 8 -13.19 -14.13 18.39
CA ALA A 8 -14.32 -14.03 19.30
C ALA A 8 -15.58 -13.43 18.63
N VAL A 9 -15.41 -12.47 17.71
CA VAL A 9 -16.52 -11.91 16.92
C VAL A 9 -17.04 -12.91 15.88
N ILE A 10 -16.18 -13.77 15.31
CA ILE A 10 -16.60 -14.86 14.41
C ILE A 10 -17.54 -15.84 15.13
N PHE A 11 -17.25 -16.17 16.40
CA PHE A 11 -18.09 -17.06 17.20
C PHE A 11 -19.31 -16.36 17.82
N ASN A 12 -19.29 -15.04 17.99
CA ASN A 12 -20.38 -14.25 18.57
C ASN A 12 -20.70 -12.99 17.73
N PRO A 13 -21.18 -13.16 16.49
CA PRO A 13 -21.53 -12.02 15.65
C PRO A 13 -22.67 -11.21 16.29
N GLU A 14 -22.65 -9.89 16.12
CA GLU A 14 -23.72 -9.01 16.61
C GLU A 14 -24.97 -9.10 15.73
N SER A 15 -24.73 -9.16 14.42
CA SER A 15 -25.77 -9.18 13.41
C SER A 15 -25.41 -10.17 12.31
N VAL A 16 -26.43 -10.59 11.57
CA VAL A 16 -26.23 -11.32 10.31
C VAL A 16 -25.49 -10.38 9.36
N LEU A 17 -24.58 -10.95 8.55
CA LEU A 17 -23.82 -10.20 7.54
C LEU A 17 -24.74 -9.26 6.76
N SER A 18 -24.44 -7.97 6.82
CA SER A 18 -25.23 -6.94 6.13
C SER A 18 -25.10 -7.09 4.61
N ALA A 19 -26.17 -6.72 3.88
CA ALA A 19 -26.12 -6.67 2.43
C ALA A 19 -25.04 -5.69 1.95
N PRO A 20 -24.38 -5.94 0.81
CA PRO A 20 -23.40 -5.02 0.24
C PRO A 20 -24.00 -3.64 0.01
N LYS A 21 -23.21 -2.59 0.26
CA LYS A 21 -23.62 -1.18 0.06
C LYS A 21 -22.81 -0.52 -1.04
N ASP A 22 -23.45 0.42 -1.73
CA ASP A 22 -22.81 1.36 -2.68
C ASP A 22 -21.93 0.65 -3.74
N LYS A 23 -20.65 1.04 -3.81
CA LYS A 23 -19.63 0.55 -4.74
C LYS A 23 -19.38 -0.97 -4.67
N TYR A 24 -19.75 -1.61 -3.57
CA TYR A 24 -19.62 -3.05 -3.41
C TYR A 24 -20.77 -3.85 -4.06
N ILE A 25 -21.86 -3.18 -4.47
CA ILE A 25 -22.98 -3.84 -5.17
C ILE A 25 -22.56 -4.17 -6.61
N THR A 26 -21.93 -3.23 -7.30
CA THR A 26 -21.57 -3.36 -8.72
C THR A 26 -20.18 -3.96 -8.92
N HIS A 27 -19.19 -3.52 -8.13
CA HIS A 27 -17.79 -3.91 -8.31
C HIS A 27 -17.08 -4.21 -6.98
N PRO A 28 -17.42 -5.32 -6.29
CA PRO A 28 -16.86 -5.63 -4.98
C PRO A 28 -15.34 -5.86 -5.01
N PHE A 29 -14.82 -6.55 -6.02
CA PHE A 29 -13.39 -6.84 -6.15
C PHE A 29 -12.55 -5.57 -6.42
N ILE A 30 -13.04 -4.70 -7.29
CA ILE A 30 -12.34 -3.46 -7.67
C ILE A 30 -12.38 -2.49 -6.49
N SER A 31 -13.55 -2.32 -5.87
CA SER A 31 -13.71 -1.49 -4.68
C SER A 31 -12.82 -1.95 -3.53
N GLY A 32 -12.77 -3.26 -3.26
CA GLY A 32 -11.86 -3.82 -2.25
C GLY A 32 -10.38 -3.61 -2.59
N SER A 33 -10.00 -3.73 -3.85
CA SER A 33 -8.63 -3.49 -4.30
C SER A 33 -8.21 -2.03 -4.16
N LEU A 34 -9.12 -1.08 -4.44
CA LEU A 34 -8.91 0.35 -4.25
C LEU A 34 -8.84 0.73 -2.77
N GLU A 35 -9.70 0.15 -1.92
CA GLU A 35 -9.58 0.32 -0.47
C GLU A 35 -8.24 -0.20 0.07
N GLY A 36 -7.68 -1.23 -0.56
CA GLY A 36 -6.33 -1.71 -0.30
C GLY A 36 -5.24 -0.63 -0.46
N TYR A 37 -5.51 0.47 -1.17
CA TYR A 37 -4.54 1.57 -1.28
C TYR A 37 -4.35 2.28 0.06
N PHE A 38 -5.37 2.28 0.92
CA PHE A 38 -5.30 2.89 2.25
C PHE A 38 -4.51 2.08 3.26
N THR A 39 -4.20 0.80 2.98
CA THR A 39 -3.36 0.01 3.88
C THR A 39 -1.89 0.44 3.83
N MET A 40 -1.48 1.15 2.78
CA MET A 40 -0.11 1.63 2.55
C MET A 40 0.97 0.53 2.43
N ASP A 41 0.61 -0.76 2.45
CA ASP A 41 1.57 -1.87 2.53
C ASP A 41 2.53 -1.94 1.34
N LEU A 42 2.02 -1.68 0.13
CA LEU A 42 2.83 -1.75 -1.10
C LEU A 42 3.91 -0.68 -1.11
N VAL A 43 3.54 0.57 -0.79
CA VAL A 43 4.47 1.71 -0.76
C VAL A 43 5.45 1.54 0.40
N ALA A 44 4.97 1.08 1.55
CA ALA A 44 5.81 0.75 2.70
C ALA A 44 6.84 -0.34 2.34
N ALA A 45 6.44 -1.41 1.64
CA ALA A 45 7.36 -2.46 1.20
C ALA A 45 8.46 -1.92 0.28
N LEU A 46 8.15 -1.00 -0.63
CA LEU A 46 9.15 -0.34 -1.48
C LEU A 46 10.15 0.48 -0.65
N ALA A 47 9.68 1.23 0.35
CA ALA A 47 10.53 1.99 1.26
C ALA A 47 11.39 1.10 2.17
N PHE A 48 10.81 0.03 2.72
CA PHE A 48 11.48 -0.91 3.62
C PHE A 48 12.47 -1.84 2.91
N SER A 49 12.32 -2.04 1.60
CA SER A 49 13.17 -2.95 0.81
C SER A 49 14.67 -2.72 1.02
N VAL A 50 15.11 -1.46 1.09
CA VAL A 50 16.52 -1.10 1.30
C VAL A 50 16.99 -1.53 2.69
N VAL A 51 16.18 -1.32 3.73
CA VAL A 51 16.51 -1.69 5.11
C VAL A 51 16.56 -3.21 5.26
N ILE A 52 15.58 -3.93 4.70
CA ILE A 52 15.52 -5.39 4.74
C ILE A 52 16.74 -6.00 4.05
N VAL A 53 17.05 -5.57 2.83
CA VAL A 53 18.20 -6.08 2.07
C VAL A 53 19.52 -5.77 2.78
N ASN A 54 19.68 -4.56 3.33
CA ASN A 54 20.88 -4.20 4.09
C ASN A 54 20.98 -5.00 5.40
N GLY A 55 19.86 -5.30 6.06
CA GLY A 55 19.82 -6.14 7.26
C GLY A 55 20.33 -7.55 7.01
N TYR A 56 19.93 -8.17 5.89
CA TYR A 56 20.47 -9.48 5.49
C TYR A 56 21.97 -9.43 5.15
N LYS A 57 22.42 -8.39 4.43
CA LYS A 57 23.84 -8.19 4.12
C LYS A 57 24.69 -8.00 5.38
N PHE A 58 24.18 -7.27 6.38
CA PHE A 58 24.86 -7.07 7.65
C PHE A 58 25.05 -8.38 8.43
N LYS A 59 24.14 -9.36 8.27
CA LYS A 59 24.27 -10.71 8.83
C LYS A 59 25.23 -11.63 8.05
N GLY A 60 26.02 -11.10 7.11
CA GLY A 60 27.04 -11.84 6.36
C GLY A 60 26.52 -12.61 5.14
N LEU A 61 25.24 -12.46 4.77
CA LEU A 61 24.72 -13.01 3.52
C LEU A 61 25.16 -12.13 2.34
N THR A 62 26.10 -12.62 1.54
CA THR A 62 26.59 -11.94 0.33
C THR A 62 25.94 -12.46 -0.96
N ASP A 63 25.43 -13.70 -0.94
CA ASP A 63 24.78 -14.33 -2.09
C ASP A 63 23.38 -13.75 -2.32
N ARG A 64 23.22 -13.03 -3.44
CA ARG A 64 21.95 -12.40 -3.85
C ARG A 64 20.82 -13.41 -4.01
N MET A 65 21.09 -14.60 -4.54
CA MET A 65 20.04 -15.60 -4.78
C MET A 65 19.52 -16.16 -3.46
N LYS A 66 20.39 -16.32 -2.46
CA LYS A 66 19.98 -16.70 -1.10
C LYS A 66 19.17 -15.60 -0.43
N ILE A 67 19.60 -14.34 -0.52
CA ILE A 67 18.82 -13.20 0.01
C ILE A 67 17.42 -13.18 -0.61
N LEU A 68 17.31 -13.30 -1.94
CA LEU A 68 16.02 -13.30 -2.64
C LEU A 68 15.11 -14.45 -2.16
N LYS A 69 15.64 -15.67 -2.02
CA LYS A 69 14.86 -16.82 -1.52
C LYS A 69 14.35 -16.59 -0.10
N TYR A 70 15.20 -16.11 0.81
CA TYR A 70 14.79 -15.86 2.19
C TYR A 70 13.77 -14.72 2.30
N VAL A 71 13.96 -13.64 1.55
CA VAL A 71 13.02 -12.51 1.52
C VAL A 71 11.68 -12.94 0.92
N CYS A 72 11.68 -13.76 -0.14
CA CYS A 72 10.46 -14.27 -0.74
C CYS A 72 9.70 -15.19 0.22
N PHE A 73 10.40 -16.10 0.89
CA PHE A 73 9.77 -17.03 1.84
C PHE A 73 9.21 -16.30 3.07
N SER A 74 9.97 -15.38 3.66
CA SER A 74 9.50 -14.58 4.79
C SER A 74 8.36 -13.63 4.37
N GLY A 75 8.44 -13.05 3.18
CA GLY A 75 7.39 -12.22 2.59
C GLY A 75 6.09 -12.97 2.36
N LEU A 76 6.16 -14.22 1.87
CA LEU A 76 4.98 -15.06 1.65
C LEU A 76 4.27 -15.39 2.97
N ILE A 77 5.03 -15.75 4.01
CA ILE A 77 4.47 -16.00 5.35
C ILE A 77 3.81 -14.73 5.88
N ALA A 78 4.47 -13.58 5.77
CA ALA A 78 3.93 -12.30 6.20
C ALA A 78 2.65 -11.93 5.45
N ALA A 79 2.61 -12.13 4.13
CA ALA A 79 1.44 -11.85 3.30
C ALA A 79 0.23 -12.72 3.68
N ILE A 80 0.44 -14.02 3.94
CA ILE A 80 -0.64 -14.93 4.36
C ILE A 80 -1.20 -14.51 5.73
N LEU A 81 -0.32 -14.22 6.70
CA LEU A 81 -0.73 -13.79 8.04
C LEU A 81 -1.47 -12.45 7.99
N LEU A 82 -0.98 -11.49 7.21
CA LEU A 82 -1.62 -10.17 7.08
C LEU A 82 -2.97 -10.27 6.36
N GLY A 83 -3.05 -11.08 5.29
CA GLY A 83 -4.30 -11.34 4.59
C GLY A 83 -5.37 -11.97 5.50
N MET A 84 -4.97 -12.91 6.36
CA MET A 84 -5.87 -13.50 7.36
C MET A 84 -6.38 -12.44 8.35
N ILE A 85 -5.51 -11.55 8.82
CA ILE A 85 -5.91 -10.46 9.73
C ILE A 85 -6.87 -9.49 9.05
N TYR A 86 -6.61 -9.09 7.80
CA TYR A 86 -7.50 -8.20 7.06
C TYR A 86 -8.85 -8.81 6.76
N PHE A 87 -8.89 -10.09 6.39
CA PHE A 87 -10.15 -10.81 6.24
C PHE A 87 -10.93 -10.82 7.56
N ALA A 88 -10.26 -11.07 8.68
CA ALA A 88 -10.88 -11.12 9.98
C ALA A 88 -11.39 -9.74 10.44
N LEU A 89 -10.66 -8.65 10.15
CA LEU A 89 -11.10 -7.28 10.39
C LEU A 89 -12.29 -6.88 9.51
N ALA A 90 -12.28 -7.26 8.23
CA ALA A 90 -13.40 -7.03 7.33
C ALA A 90 -14.66 -7.77 7.79
N TYR A 91 -14.52 -9.00 8.29
CA TYR A 91 -15.61 -9.76 8.88
C TYR A 91 -16.17 -9.09 10.14
N VAL A 92 -15.30 -8.60 11.04
CA VAL A 92 -15.73 -7.83 12.22
C VAL A 92 -16.54 -6.62 11.79
N GLY A 93 -16.07 -5.85 10.81
CA GLY A 93 -16.80 -4.70 10.27
C GLY A 93 -18.16 -5.07 9.66
N ALA A 94 -18.23 -6.18 8.90
CA ALA A 94 -19.45 -6.62 8.23
C ALA A 94 -20.51 -7.25 9.16
N SER A 95 -20.08 -7.78 10.31
CA SER A 95 -20.93 -8.44 11.32
C SER A 95 -21.34 -7.53 12.48
N THR A 96 -20.81 -6.31 12.53
CA THR A 96 -21.23 -5.27 13.47
C THR A 96 -22.52 -4.64 12.97
N ALA A 97 -23.50 -4.45 13.86
CA ALA A 97 -24.79 -3.86 13.47
C ALA A 97 -24.61 -2.42 12.95
N PRO A 98 -25.45 -1.93 12.03
CA PRO A 98 -25.40 -0.55 11.58
C PRO A 98 -25.59 0.41 12.76
N GLY A 99 -24.53 1.11 13.15
CA GLY A 99 -24.52 2.10 14.21
C GLY A 99 -23.92 3.41 13.73
N ASN A 100 -24.03 4.46 14.56
CA ASN A 100 -23.45 5.76 14.27
C ASN A 100 -21.93 5.78 14.58
N PHE A 101 -21.18 4.92 13.90
CA PHE A 101 -19.72 4.83 14.02
C PHE A 101 -19.06 5.86 13.09
N LYS A 102 -18.05 6.59 13.58
CA LYS A 102 -17.37 7.60 12.76
C LYS A 102 -16.32 6.99 11.84
N ASP A 103 -15.63 5.95 12.31
CA ASP A 103 -14.57 5.29 11.58
C ASP A 103 -14.37 3.81 11.98
N GLY A 104 -13.40 3.14 11.35
CA GLY A 104 -13.07 1.75 11.65
C GLY A 104 -12.49 1.52 13.05
N THR A 105 -11.88 2.53 13.66
CA THR A 105 -11.35 2.45 15.04
C THR A 105 -12.49 2.41 16.05
N ASP A 106 -13.55 3.19 15.82
CA ASP A 106 -14.77 3.16 16.62
C ASP A 106 -15.43 1.78 16.61
N ILE A 107 -15.53 1.16 15.43
CA ILE A 107 -16.08 -0.20 15.27
C ILE A 107 -15.28 -1.21 16.08
N LEU A 108 -13.95 -1.16 16.00
CA LEU A 108 -13.07 -2.10 16.72
C LEU A 108 -13.12 -1.88 18.24
N THR A 109 -13.17 -0.63 18.68
CA THR A 109 -13.28 -0.27 20.10
C THR A 109 -14.61 -0.72 20.68
N TYR A 110 -15.71 -0.49 19.95
CA TYR A 110 -17.03 -0.98 20.31
C TYR A 110 -17.07 -2.51 20.45
N ASN A 111 -16.55 -3.23 19.46
CA ASN A 111 -16.50 -4.68 19.50
C ASN A 111 -15.58 -5.20 20.62
N SER A 112 -14.47 -4.51 20.90
CA SER A 112 -13.58 -4.89 22.01
C SER A 112 -14.27 -4.74 23.35
N LEU A 113 -15.02 -3.66 23.56
CA LEU A 113 -15.82 -3.45 24.77
C LEU A 113 -16.94 -4.49 24.91
N ARG A 114 -17.64 -4.79 23.81
CA ARG A 114 -18.74 -5.77 23.77
C ARG A 114 -18.26 -7.18 24.11
N VAL A 115 -17.14 -7.61 23.53
CA VAL A 115 -16.65 -8.99 23.61
C VAL A 115 -15.79 -9.24 24.85
N PHE A 116 -14.91 -8.31 25.22
CA PHE A 116 -13.95 -8.50 26.31
C PHE A 116 -14.19 -7.59 27.53
N GLY A 117 -15.21 -6.74 27.49
CA GLY A 117 -15.49 -5.77 28.54
C GLY A 117 -14.44 -4.66 28.65
N SER A 118 -14.52 -3.87 29.73
CA SER A 118 -13.64 -2.73 29.97
C SER A 118 -12.16 -3.12 30.07
N PHE A 119 -11.86 -4.22 30.77
CA PHE A 119 -10.48 -4.68 30.94
C PHE A 119 -9.84 -5.12 29.62
N GLY A 120 -10.56 -5.87 28.78
CA GLY A 120 -10.05 -6.27 27.48
C GLY A 120 -9.91 -5.12 26.50
N ASN A 121 -10.78 -4.12 26.57
CA ASN A 121 -10.64 -2.88 25.79
C ASN A 121 -9.37 -2.10 26.16
N LEU A 122 -9.01 -2.05 27.44
CA LEU A 122 -7.75 -1.43 27.88
C LEU A 122 -6.53 -2.18 27.33
N VAL A 123 -6.54 -3.52 27.38
CA VAL A 123 -5.47 -4.35 26.79
C VAL A 123 -5.41 -4.20 25.26
N PHE A 124 -6.57 -4.09 24.60
CA PHE A 124 -6.66 -3.81 23.17
C PHE A 124 -6.01 -2.46 22.83
N GLY A 125 -6.37 -1.39 23.55
CA GLY A 125 -5.77 -0.07 23.38
C GLY A 125 -4.25 -0.08 23.55
N MET A 126 -3.73 -0.73 24.60
CA MET A 126 -2.27 -0.89 24.78
C MET A 126 -1.61 -1.65 23.64
N THR A 127 -2.27 -2.71 23.13
CA THR A 127 -1.76 -3.48 22.00
C THR A 127 -1.69 -2.63 20.73
N VAL A 128 -2.72 -1.82 20.46
CA VAL A 128 -2.76 -0.91 19.31
C VAL A 128 -1.65 0.14 19.42
N ILE A 129 -1.44 0.74 20.60
CA ILE A 129 -0.34 1.70 20.82
C ILE A 129 1.02 1.05 20.51
N LEU A 130 1.28 -0.15 21.02
CA LEU A 130 2.52 -0.87 20.75
C LEU A 130 2.69 -1.20 19.27
N ALA A 131 1.63 -1.67 18.61
CA ALA A 131 1.66 -1.97 17.18
C ALA A 131 1.97 -0.71 16.35
N CYS A 132 1.23 0.38 16.57
CA CYS A 132 1.44 1.64 15.87
C CYS A 132 2.85 2.22 16.13
N LEU A 133 3.35 2.11 17.36
CA LEU A 133 4.70 2.58 17.71
C LEU A 133 5.77 1.82 16.91
N THR A 134 5.68 0.50 16.81
CA THR A 134 6.65 -0.30 16.03
C THR A 134 6.64 0.05 14.55
N THR A 135 5.45 0.27 13.96
CA THR A 135 5.31 0.70 12.55
C THR A 135 5.89 2.09 12.32
N CYS A 136 5.60 3.05 13.21
CA CYS A 136 6.17 4.39 13.16
C CYS A 136 7.70 4.38 13.24
N ILE A 137 8.27 3.62 14.18
CA ILE A 137 9.73 3.47 14.31
C ILE A 137 10.33 2.87 13.04
N GLY A 138 9.69 1.83 12.48
CA GLY A 138 10.09 1.22 11.22
C GLY A 138 10.15 2.24 10.07
N LEU A 139 9.05 2.97 9.85
CA LEU A 139 8.91 3.94 8.76
C LEU A 139 9.91 5.09 8.89
N VAL A 140 10.06 5.66 10.09
CA VAL A 140 11.04 6.73 10.35
C VAL A 140 12.46 6.23 10.05
N ASN A 141 12.81 5.01 10.46
CA ASN A 141 14.11 4.42 10.17
C ASN A 141 14.35 4.24 8.66
N ALA A 142 13.34 3.75 7.93
CA ALA A 142 13.44 3.53 6.50
C ALA A 142 13.57 4.83 5.72
N CYS A 143 12.71 5.82 6.00
CA CYS A 143 12.76 7.14 5.37
C CYS A 143 14.09 7.85 5.69
N ALA A 144 14.57 7.79 6.93
CA ALA A 144 15.84 8.39 7.31
C ALA A 144 17.04 7.69 6.65
N THR A 145 17.02 6.36 6.55
CA THR A 145 18.08 5.58 5.89
C THR A 145 18.09 5.84 4.38
N PHE A 146 16.91 5.86 3.75
CA PHE A 146 16.77 6.17 2.33
C PHE A 146 17.25 7.59 2.02
N THR A 147 16.80 8.58 2.79
CA THR A 147 17.18 9.98 2.58
C THR A 147 18.67 10.22 2.83
N LYS A 148 19.25 9.61 3.86
CA LYS A 148 20.71 9.66 4.10
C LYS A 148 21.52 9.10 2.94
N LYS A 149 21.03 8.05 2.26
CA LYS A 149 21.70 7.47 1.09
C LYS A 149 21.72 8.43 -0.10
N HIS A 150 20.67 9.24 -0.28
CA HIS A 150 20.55 10.20 -1.38
C HIS A 150 21.10 11.59 -1.04
N VAL A 151 21.10 11.98 0.23
CA VAL A 151 21.60 13.26 0.75
C VAL A 151 22.57 12.99 1.90
N PRO A 152 23.83 12.60 1.61
CA PRO A 152 24.78 12.14 2.62
C PRO A 152 25.34 13.26 3.52
N LYS A 153 25.05 14.53 3.21
CA LYS A 153 25.49 15.69 4.00
C LYS A 153 24.92 15.72 5.43
N PHE A 154 23.76 15.13 5.67
CA PHE A 154 23.08 15.17 6.97
C PHE A 154 23.08 13.82 7.66
N SER A 155 23.09 13.84 9.00
CA SER A 155 23.08 12.62 9.80
C SER A 155 21.69 11.95 9.83
N TYR A 156 21.68 10.63 10.01
CA TYR A 156 20.45 9.85 10.21
C TYR A 156 19.58 10.43 11.33
N LYS A 157 20.19 10.89 12.43
CA LYS A 157 19.48 11.42 13.61
C LYS A 157 18.64 12.66 13.27
N ILE A 158 19.15 13.52 12.40
CA ILE A 158 18.44 14.73 11.98
C ILE A 158 17.19 14.34 11.17
N PHE A 159 17.34 13.45 10.18
CA PHE A 159 16.20 12.98 9.41
C PHE A 159 15.15 12.26 10.28
N ALA A 160 15.59 11.41 11.21
CA ALA A 160 14.68 10.73 12.13
C ALA A 160 13.90 11.71 13.01
N LEU A 161 14.55 12.77 13.50
CA LEU A 161 13.89 13.82 14.29
C LEU A 161 12.87 14.59 13.44
N VAL A 162 13.26 15.01 12.23
CA VAL A 162 12.38 15.76 11.31
C VAL A 162 11.13 14.95 10.97
N PHE A 163 11.28 13.68 10.58
CA PHE A 163 10.12 12.84 10.26
C PHE A 163 9.23 12.59 11.47
N SER A 164 9.80 12.44 12.67
CA SER A 164 9.01 12.30 13.90
C SER A 164 8.21 13.56 14.24
N ILE A 165 8.81 14.74 14.10
CA ILE A 165 8.13 16.03 14.34
C ILE A 165 7.01 16.22 13.32
N ILE A 166 7.26 15.94 12.04
CA ILE A 166 6.23 16.03 11.00
C ILE A 166 5.09 15.07 11.32
N GLY A 167 5.38 13.81 11.66
CA GLY A 167 4.37 12.84 12.06
C GLY A 167 3.52 13.33 13.24
N PHE A 168 4.17 13.88 14.28
CA PHE A 168 3.48 14.47 15.42
C PHE A 168 2.53 15.61 15.00
N LEU A 169 2.96 16.52 14.13
CA LEU A 169 2.09 17.58 13.61
C LEU A 169 0.87 17.00 12.86
N PHE A 170 1.07 15.99 12.01
CA PHE A 170 -0.05 15.34 11.31
C PHE A 170 -1.06 14.68 12.26
N THR A 171 -0.61 14.11 13.39
CA THR A 171 -1.54 13.51 14.37
C THR A 171 -2.53 14.50 14.98
N THR A 172 -2.26 15.81 14.92
CA THR A 172 -3.17 16.84 15.42
C THR A 172 -4.36 17.14 14.49
N LEU A 173 -4.32 16.68 13.23
CA LEU A 173 -5.31 17.03 12.18
C LEU A 173 -6.59 16.18 12.20
N GLY A 174 -6.63 15.09 12.97
CA GLY A 174 -7.75 14.12 12.98
C GLY A 174 -7.77 13.18 11.77
N LEU A 175 -8.42 12.02 11.91
CA LEU A 175 -8.37 10.95 10.89
C LEU A 175 -8.98 11.36 9.55
N GLU A 176 -10.12 12.03 9.56
CA GLU A 176 -10.82 12.44 8.33
C GLU A 176 -9.95 13.37 7.47
N MET A 177 -9.27 14.35 8.09
CA MET A 177 -8.37 15.25 7.38
C MET A 177 -7.11 14.53 6.89
N ILE A 178 -6.55 13.63 7.69
CA ILE A 178 -5.42 12.78 7.28
C ILE A 178 -5.81 11.98 6.04
N LEU A 179 -6.98 11.34 6.04
CA LEU A 179 -7.47 10.59 4.89
C LEU A 179 -7.71 11.51 3.69
N LYS A 180 -8.32 12.68 3.87
CA LYS A 180 -8.55 13.65 2.78
C LYS A 180 -7.26 14.08 2.09
N ILE A 181 -6.14 14.19 2.83
CA ILE A 181 -4.81 14.47 2.27
C ILE A 181 -4.17 13.20 1.68
N ALA A 182 -4.34 12.05 2.33
CA ALA A 182 -3.73 10.79 1.92
C ALA A 182 -4.35 10.22 0.64
N VAL A 183 -5.67 10.29 0.48
CA VAL A 183 -6.40 9.79 -0.70
C VAL A 183 -5.75 10.23 -2.02
N PRO A 184 -5.61 11.55 -2.33
CA PRO A 184 -5.03 11.98 -3.60
C PRO A 184 -3.56 11.56 -3.75
N LEU A 185 -2.80 11.55 -2.66
CA LEU A 185 -1.40 11.11 -2.66
C LEU A 185 -1.28 9.62 -2.98
N LEU A 186 -2.15 8.79 -2.40
CA LEU A 186 -2.17 7.35 -2.62
C LEU A 186 -2.64 7.03 -4.04
N THR A 187 -3.67 7.72 -4.55
CA THR A 187 -4.10 7.56 -5.95
C THR A 187 -3.02 7.95 -6.97
N LEU A 188 -2.07 8.81 -6.57
CA LEU A 188 -0.89 9.12 -7.39
C LEU A 188 0.15 7.98 -7.33
N ILE A 189 0.53 7.59 -6.12
CA ILE A 189 1.72 6.77 -5.87
C ILE A 189 1.45 5.29 -6.12
N TYR A 190 0.23 4.80 -5.84
CA TYR A 190 -0.10 3.38 -5.94
C TYR A 190 -0.03 2.84 -7.37
N PRO A 191 -0.68 3.45 -8.37
CA PRO A 191 -0.56 3.00 -9.76
C PRO A 191 0.89 2.84 -10.23
N VAL A 192 1.72 3.84 -9.93
CA VAL A 192 3.15 3.86 -10.27
C VAL A 192 3.90 2.74 -9.53
N SER A 193 3.60 2.54 -8.25
CA SER A 193 4.20 1.48 -7.43
C SER A 193 3.83 0.09 -7.94
N ILE A 194 2.56 -0.13 -8.28
CA ILE A 194 2.08 -1.40 -8.85
C ILE A 194 2.76 -1.66 -10.20
N ALA A 195 2.83 -0.65 -11.07
CA ALA A 195 3.51 -0.76 -12.36
C ALA A 195 4.97 -1.20 -12.18
N LEU A 196 5.72 -0.57 -11.26
CA LEU A 196 7.10 -0.93 -10.97
C LEU A 196 7.23 -2.37 -10.45
N VAL A 197 6.33 -2.83 -9.58
CA VAL A 197 6.35 -4.19 -9.04
C VAL A 197 6.03 -5.22 -10.13
N LEU A 198 4.99 -4.99 -10.94
CA LEU A 198 4.60 -5.89 -12.03
C LEU A 198 5.72 -6.05 -13.07
N ILE A 199 6.33 -4.94 -13.50
CA ILE A 199 7.43 -5.00 -14.46
C ILE A 199 8.66 -5.66 -13.82
N SER A 200 8.91 -5.44 -12.52
CA SER A 200 10.00 -6.12 -11.81
C SER A 200 9.81 -7.62 -11.70
N PHE A 201 8.58 -8.06 -11.47
CA PHE A 201 8.24 -9.48 -11.46
C PHE A 201 8.41 -10.08 -12.86
N ALA A 202 7.92 -9.40 -13.92
CA ALA A 202 8.11 -9.84 -15.30
C ALA A 202 9.59 -9.90 -15.70
N ASN A 203 10.40 -8.91 -15.30
CA ASN A 203 11.83 -8.87 -15.55
C ASN A 203 12.60 -9.96 -14.80
N MET A 204 12.06 -10.50 -13.70
CA MET A 204 12.67 -11.63 -12.97
C MET A 204 12.74 -12.90 -13.83
N PHE A 205 11.72 -13.16 -14.64
CA PHE A 205 11.65 -14.34 -15.52
C PHE A 205 12.32 -14.14 -16.88
N SER A 206 12.72 -12.90 -17.23
CA SER A 206 13.39 -12.60 -18.49
C SER A 206 14.91 -12.76 -18.43
N THR A 207 15.55 -13.05 -19.56
CA THR A 207 17.00 -13.17 -19.69
C THR A 207 17.70 -11.84 -19.98
N PHE A 208 16.98 -10.82 -20.46
CA PHE A 208 17.50 -9.49 -20.79
C PHE A 208 16.86 -8.40 -19.91
N ARG A 209 17.48 -7.22 -19.83
CA ARG A 209 16.98 -6.12 -18.98
C ARG A 209 15.84 -5.37 -19.66
N PHE A 210 14.71 -5.30 -18.98
CA PHE A 210 13.65 -4.36 -19.34
C PHE A 210 14.11 -2.94 -18.96
N SER A 211 14.36 -2.08 -19.93
CA SER A 211 14.75 -0.69 -19.70
C SER A 211 13.66 0.26 -20.19
N TRP A 212 13.14 0.00 -21.39
CA TRP A 212 12.08 0.77 -22.00
C TRP A 212 10.71 0.42 -21.42
N ALA A 213 10.45 -0.87 -21.11
CA ALA A 213 9.21 -1.26 -20.44
C ALA A 213 9.04 -0.53 -19.10
N TYR A 214 10.10 -0.41 -18.29
CA TYR A 214 10.06 0.36 -17.05
C TYR A 214 9.77 1.83 -17.29
N ARG A 215 10.54 2.48 -18.18
CA ARG A 215 10.42 3.93 -18.37
C ARG A 215 9.07 4.32 -18.95
N LEU A 216 8.66 3.68 -20.04
CA LEU A 216 7.44 4.04 -20.75
C LEU A 216 6.20 3.77 -19.90
N ALA A 217 6.10 2.56 -19.32
CA ALA A 217 4.96 2.20 -18.50
C ALA A 217 4.87 3.06 -17.21
N THR A 218 5.99 3.34 -16.55
CA THR A 218 5.97 4.17 -15.32
C THR A 218 5.60 5.62 -15.63
N VAL A 219 6.14 6.20 -16.71
CA VAL A 219 5.86 7.59 -17.10
C VAL A 219 4.41 7.75 -17.53
N ILE A 220 3.86 6.84 -18.35
CA ILE A 220 2.46 6.95 -18.77
C ILE A 220 1.53 6.78 -17.56
N THR A 221 1.80 5.81 -16.68
CA THR A 221 1.01 5.60 -15.47
C THR A 221 1.02 6.84 -14.58
N LEU A 222 2.19 7.48 -14.41
CA LEU A 222 2.30 8.72 -13.65
C LEU A 222 1.45 9.85 -14.27
N ILE A 223 1.51 10.02 -15.60
CA ILE A 223 0.73 11.04 -16.31
C ILE A 223 -0.78 10.79 -16.11
N ILE A 224 -1.23 9.55 -16.30
CA ILE A 224 -2.65 9.19 -16.14
C ILE A 224 -3.10 9.37 -14.68
N SER A 225 -2.28 9.00 -13.71
CA SER A 225 -2.58 9.21 -12.28
C SER A 225 -2.69 10.69 -11.91
N ILE A 226 -1.87 11.57 -12.50
CA ILE A 226 -1.99 13.03 -12.32
C ILE A 226 -3.33 13.50 -12.90
N LEU A 227 -3.70 13.03 -14.09
CA LEU A 227 -5.00 13.36 -14.70
C LEU A 227 -6.17 12.85 -13.84
N GLN A 228 -6.08 11.65 -13.27
CA GLN A 228 -7.09 11.11 -12.36
C GLN A 228 -7.32 12.07 -11.17
N ILE A 229 -6.25 12.54 -10.54
CA ILE A 229 -6.35 13.45 -9.39
C ILE A 229 -6.97 14.78 -9.80
N LEU A 230 -6.53 15.34 -10.94
CA LEU A 230 -7.13 16.57 -11.47
C LEU A 230 -8.62 16.39 -11.78
N ASN A 231 -9.04 15.20 -12.22
CA ASN A 231 -10.44 14.84 -12.40
C ASN A 231 -11.18 14.83 -11.05
N SER A 232 -10.63 14.16 -10.03
CA SER A 232 -11.23 14.05 -8.69
C SER A 232 -11.41 15.43 -8.02
N PHE A 233 -10.59 16.41 -8.35
CA PHE A 233 -10.73 17.80 -7.91
C PHE A 233 -11.61 18.67 -8.84
N ASN A 234 -12.25 18.10 -9.86
CA ASN A 234 -13.00 18.81 -10.90
C ASN A 234 -12.20 19.92 -11.60
N LEU A 235 -10.89 19.74 -11.75
CA LEU A 235 -9.99 20.70 -12.42
C LEU A 235 -9.83 20.40 -13.91
N LEU A 236 -10.14 19.19 -14.36
CA LEU A 236 -10.11 18.85 -15.79
C LEU A 236 -11.33 19.39 -16.52
N HIS A 237 -11.08 20.16 -17.59
CA HIS A 237 -12.12 20.75 -18.42
C HIS A 237 -11.83 20.58 -19.91
N GLY A 238 -12.89 20.71 -20.72
CA GLY A 238 -12.80 20.78 -22.17
C GLY A 238 -12.34 19.48 -22.84
N VAL A 239 -11.41 19.60 -23.79
CA VAL A 239 -10.94 18.49 -24.63
C VAL A 239 -10.23 17.42 -23.80
N ILE A 240 -9.45 17.82 -22.79
CA ILE A 240 -8.66 16.90 -21.96
C ILE A 240 -9.58 15.97 -21.14
N LEU A 241 -10.68 16.51 -20.59
CA LEU A 241 -11.67 15.70 -19.86
C LEU A 241 -12.31 14.65 -20.78
N LYS A 242 -12.68 15.03 -22.01
CA LYS A 242 -13.25 14.09 -22.99
C LYS A 242 -12.28 12.96 -23.34
N TRP A 243 -11.01 13.29 -23.59
CA TRP A 243 -9.97 12.29 -23.85
C TRP A 243 -9.77 11.35 -22.66
N PHE A 244 -9.77 11.90 -21.44
CA PHE A 244 -9.60 11.11 -20.22
C PHE A 244 -10.78 10.17 -19.98
N MET A 245 -12.02 10.65 -20.16
CA MET A 245 -13.23 9.82 -20.02
C MET A 245 -13.38 8.78 -21.13
N MET A 246 -12.69 8.92 -22.27
CA MET A 246 -12.62 7.87 -23.29
C MET A 246 -11.69 6.71 -22.88
N LEU A 247 -10.86 6.86 -21.85
CA LEU A 247 -10.03 5.78 -21.37
C LEU A 247 -10.90 4.70 -20.69
N PRO A 248 -10.66 3.41 -21.00
CA PRO A 248 -11.38 2.33 -20.35
C PRO A 248 -11.06 2.31 -18.84
N LEU A 249 -12.09 2.04 -18.03
CA LEU A 249 -12.04 2.02 -16.56
C LEU A 249 -11.80 3.40 -15.90
N ALA A 250 -11.99 4.51 -16.63
CA ALA A 250 -11.97 5.84 -16.03
C ALA A 250 -13.06 6.03 -14.97
N ASP A 251 -14.24 5.43 -15.17
CA ASP A 251 -15.40 5.54 -14.28
C ASP A 251 -15.22 4.84 -12.92
N ILE A 252 -14.22 3.97 -12.78
CA ILE A 252 -13.96 3.16 -11.59
C ILE A 252 -12.54 3.40 -11.01
N ASP A 253 -12.00 4.60 -11.23
CA ASP A 253 -10.69 5.03 -10.72
C ASP A 253 -9.49 4.14 -11.14
N LEU A 254 -9.63 3.41 -12.25
CA LEU A 254 -8.61 2.48 -12.78
C LEU A 254 -8.10 2.86 -14.17
N ALA A 255 -8.25 4.15 -14.56
CA ALA A 255 -7.88 4.67 -15.88
C ALA A 255 -6.43 4.35 -16.29
N TRP A 256 -5.53 4.18 -15.32
CA TRP A 256 -4.12 3.92 -15.53
C TRP A 256 -3.81 2.50 -16.02
N LEU A 257 -4.67 1.51 -15.74
CA LEU A 257 -4.34 0.10 -15.93
C LEU A 257 -4.17 -0.26 -17.41
N VAL A 258 -5.07 0.21 -18.28
CA VAL A 258 -5.00 -0.12 -19.71
C VAL A 258 -3.83 0.59 -20.41
N PRO A 259 -3.61 1.92 -20.24
CA PRO A 259 -2.40 2.59 -20.72
C PRO A 259 -1.12 1.93 -20.21
N PHE A 260 -1.07 1.54 -18.94
CA PHE A 260 0.05 0.79 -18.37
C PHE A 260 0.34 -0.48 -19.18
N MET A 261 -0.67 -1.34 -19.39
CA MET A 261 -0.49 -2.61 -20.11
C MET A 261 0.01 -2.38 -21.55
N LEU A 262 -0.58 -1.42 -22.27
CA LEU A 262 -0.18 -1.11 -23.65
C LEU A 262 1.29 -0.65 -23.73
N PHE A 263 1.69 0.32 -22.91
CA PHE A 263 3.05 0.85 -22.94
C PHE A 263 4.07 -0.12 -22.33
N ALA A 264 3.66 -0.99 -21.40
CA ALA A 264 4.50 -2.08 -20.92
C ALA A 264 4.80 -3.08 -22.04
N ILE A 265 3.80 -3.46 -22.84
CA ILE A 265 3.99 -4.36 -24.00
C ILE A 265 4.86 -3.70 -25.06
N ILE A 266 4.59 -2.43 -25.41
CA ILE A 266 5.40 -1.68 -26.38
C ILE A 266 6.86 -1.60 -25.91
N GLY A 267 7.08 -1.21 -24.65
CA GLY A 267 8.42 -1.14 -24.09
C GLY A 267 9.12 -2.50 -24.03
N PHE A 268 8.38 -3.59 -23.75
CA PHE A 268 8.91 -4.94 -23.79
C PHE A 268 9.35 -5.34 -25.20
N ILE A 269 8.54 -5.06 -26.22
CA ILE A 269 8.88 -5.32 -27.62
C ILE A 269 10.17 -4.58 -28.00
N ILE A 270 10.27 -3.29 -27.65
CA ILE A 270 11.48 -2.49 -27.87
C ILE A 270 12.70 -3.10 -27.17
N ASP A 271 12.54 -3.53 -25.91
CA ASP A 271 13.63 -4.17 -25.14
C ASP A 271 14.07 -5.51 -25.78
N VAL A 272 13.15 -6.28 -26.36
CA VAL A 272 13.45 -7.51 -27.13
C VAL A 272 14.30 -7.20 -28.36
N PHE A 273 14.01 -6.11 -29.08
CA PHE A 273 14.77 -5.71 -30.27
C PHE A 273 16.15 -5.14 -29.92
N ILE A 274 16.27 -4.38 -28.83
CA ILE A 274 17.52 -3.72 -28.44
C ILE A 274 18.48 -4.67 -27.68
N ARG A 275 18.00 -5.84 -27.22
CA ARG A 275 18.74 -6.90 -26.50
C ARG A 275 19.94 -6.38 -25.69
N ARG A 276 19.67 -5.72 -24.56
CA ARG A 276 20.73 -5.44 -23.58
C ARG A 276 20.89 -6.64 -22.64
N PRO A 277 22.01 -7.40 -22.72
CA PRO A 277 22.23 -8.50 -21.79
C PRO A 277 22.26 -7.97 -20.35
N LYS A 278 21.69 -8.75 -19.42
CA LYS A 278 21.82 -8.46 -17.99
C LYS A 278 23.31 -8.47 -17.65
N GLN A 279 23.89 -7.32 -17.28
CA GLN A 279 25.24 -7.31 -16.71
C GLN A 279 25.23 -8.27 -15.52
N ALA A 280 26.10 -9.28 -15.58
CA ALA A 280 26.46 -10.10 -14.42
C ALA A 280 27.12 -9.15 -13.41
N THR A 281 26.33 -8.61 -12.50
CA THR A 281 26.88 -7.86 -11.38
C THR A 281 27.40 -8.88 -10.39
N THR A 282 28.71 -9.15 -10.47
CA THR A 282 29.52 -9.77 -9.42
C THR A 282 29.25 -9.13 -8.07
#